data_AF-A0A5E4ZVI1-F1
#
_entry.id   AF-A0A5E4ZVI1-F1
#
_cell.length_a   1.000
_cell.length_b   1.000
_cell.length_c   1.000
_cell.angle_alpha   90.00
_cell.angle_beta   90.00
_cell.angle_gamma   90.00
#
_symmetry.space_group_name_H-M   'P 1'
#
loop_
_entity.id
_entity.type
_entity.pdbx_description
1 polymer ?
#
loop_
_entity_poly.entity_id
_entity_poly.type
_entity_poly.pdbx_seq_one_letter_code
_entity_poly.pdbx_strand_id
1 'polypeptide(L)'
;MDVTAIMNPLNSISLTNLTHAQFPFPSYPEKDLSTRRADALAKFNTLASQPEHASPELFRTFLSDFTRMGWWDALADLFFRSGAKREILNAVAICHIASFPAGREFLWDAQSSFGDRSFHEHVVLLLMELDEGARAHMLGNPTLSEDGMILMSIGDTGLHLPLTTVCVECPGLLSHEAVASMLLATDDTSRTLLGRVADRVASEHNGVGDATCNALWYALLAGMSQCSAFYNAAQTTDVRDLATVYLSAARSMENAQEIASALSRCARLLERQEDWGNAAQMRCSLAAHYADQASNPGMHSHDDSPQVLTRLAVHESIAAARCLEKANEPYAARQWLQRAQGHFDQLVAVSDFDFLSRTGERLYAAYGNANLPDEAQRLAADVLRLAETRGPLMMTTSFHRQHASWVRKLDAVF
;
A
#
# COMPACT_ATOMS: atom_id res chain seq x y z
N MET A 1 7.98 -5.15 32.88
CA MET A 1 8.97 -4.71 31.87
C MET A 1 8.42 -3.42 31.30
N ASP A 2 9.13 -2.32 31.56
CA ASP A 2 8.75 -0.96 31.14
C ASP A 2 8.76 -0.84 29.61
N VAL A 3 7.66 -0.37 29.03
CA VAL A 3 7.44 -0.26 27.57
C VAL A 3 7.59 1.21 27.09
N THR A 4 8.07 2.13 27.93
CA THR A 4 8.09 3.58 27.63
C THR A 4 9.45 4.13 27.16
N ALA A 5 10.31 3.30 26.56
CA ALA A 5 11.61 3.75 26.04
C ALA A 5 11.78 3.41 24.54
N ILE A 6 10.79 3.78 23.72
CA ILE A 6 11.06 4.05 22.30
C ILE A 6 11.38 5.55 22.23
N MET A 7 12.66 5.88 22.36
CA MET A 7 13.12 7.25 22.17
C MET A 7 12.82 7.68 20.74
N ASN A 8 12.01 8.72 20.60
CA ASN A 8 11.72 9.38 19.33
C ASN A 8 13.04 9.82 18.67
N PRO A 9 13.39 9.35 17.45
CA PRO A 9 14.60 9.80 16.75
C PRO A 9 14.53 11.30 16.37
N LEU A 10 13.36 11.95 16.50
CA LEU A 10 13.18 13.38 16.31
C LEU A 10 13.88 14.26 17.37
N ASN A 11 14.29 13.70 18.51
CA ASN A 11 14.73 14.47 19.68
C ASN A 11 16.25 14.58 19.92
N SER A 12 17.12 14.00 19.08
CA SER A 12 18.56 13.92 19.40
C SER A 12 19.48 14.91 18.68
N ILE A 13 18.96 15.82 17.85
CA ILE A 13 19.82 16.84 17.20
C ILE A 13 20.12 17.96 18.21
N SER A 14 21.34 17.94 18.78
CA SER A 14 21.83 19.03 19.63
C SER A 14 21.88 20.36 18.86
N LEU A 15 21.34 21.43 19.46
CA LEU A 15 21.30 22.81 18.93
C LEU A 15 22.64 23.31 18.36
N THR A 16 23.78 22.84 18.89
CA THR A 16 25.13 23.22 18.44
C THR A 16 25.54 22.60 17.10
N ASN A 17 24.86 21.57 16.61
CA ASN A 17 25.19 20.91 15.34
C ASN A 17 24.42 21.49 14.14
N LEU A 18 23.32 22.23 14.37
CA LEU A 18 22.47 22.77 13.30
C LEU A 18 23.11 23.93 12.53
N THR A 19 24.12 24.62 13.09
CA THR A 19 24.78 25.77 12.46
C THR A 19 25.75 25.42 11.33
N HIS A 20 26.02 24.13 11.10
CA HIS A 20 26.84 23.62 9.99
C HIS A 20 26.08 22.59 9.12
N ALA A 21 24.76 22.54 9.26
CA ALA A 21 23.93 21.61 8.51
C ALA A 21 23.76 22.08 7.05
N GLN A 22 24.24 21.25 6.12
CA GLN A 22 24.17 21.54 4.69
C GLN A 22 22.71 21.60 4.21
N PHE A 23 22.35 22.70 3.58
CA PHE A 23 21.08 22.96 2.91
C PHE A 23 21.25 22.72 1.40
N PRO A 24 20.77 21.57 0.88
CA PRO A 24 21.22 21.00 -0.39
C PRO A 24 20.48 21.55 -1.61
N PHE A 25 20.17 22.85 -1.65
CA PHE A 25 19.46 23.47 -2.77
C PHE A 25 20.40 24.40 -3.54
N PRO A 26 20.68 24.14 -4.84
CA PRO A 26 21.59 24.95 -5.66
C PRO A 26 21.21 26.43 -5.70
N SER A 27 19.92 26.75 -5.76
CA SER A 27 19.43 28.12 -5.74
C SER A 27 19.58 28.83 -4.38
N TYR A 28 19.96 28.11 -3.31
CA TYR A 28 20.26 28.67 -2.00
C TYR A 28 21.79 28.84 -1.81
N PRO A 29 22.33 30.07 -1.87
CA PRO A 29 23.76 30.32 -2.06
C PRO A 29 24.61 30.06 -0.82
N GLU A 30 24.02 30.25 0.37
CA GLU A 30 24.76 30.21 1.64
C GLU A 30 25.13 28.78 2.04
N LYS A 31 24.57 27.75 1.38
CA LYS A 31 24.70 26.30 1.65
C LYS A 31 24.40 25.85 3.08
N ASP A 32 24.27 26.77 4.03
CA ASP A 32 23.91 26.55 5.42
C ASP A 32 22.72 27.45 5.80
N LEU A 33 21.87 26.98 6.71
CA LEU A 33 20.81 27.83 7.27
C LEU A 33 21.43 28.96 8.10
N SER A 34 20.97 30.20 7.90
CA SER A 34 21.33 31.30 8.79
C SER A 34 20.93 30.98 10.24
N THR A 35 21.69 31.43 11.24
CA THR A 35 21.40 31.22 12.67
C THR A 35 19.94 31.51 13.03
N ARG A 36 19.41 32.62 12.50
CA ARG A 36 18.00 33.03 12.71
C ARG A 36 16.98 31.98 12.24
N ARG A 37 17.25 31.28 11.13
CA ARG A 37 16.37 30.22 10.60
C ARG A 37 16.54 28.93 11.38
N ALA A 38 17.76 28.59 11.77
CA ALA A 38 18.03 27.46 12.66
C ALA A 38 17.31 27.64 14.01
N ASP A 39 17.35 28.85 14.60
CA ASP A 39 16.63 29.18 15.84
C ASP A 39 15.10 29.07 15.67
N ALA A 40 14.56 29.56 14.55
CA ALA A 40 13.14 29.47 14.25
C ALA A 40 12.69 28.00 14.10
N LEU A 41 13.50 27.19 13.41
CA LEU A 41 13.27 25.76 13.24
C LEU A 41 13.35 24.99 14.56
N ALA A 42 14.38 25.23 15.37
CA ALA A 42 14.52 24.57 16.66
C ALA A 42 13.36 24.90 17.60
N LYS A 43 12.94 26.18 17.65
CA LYS A 43 11.77 26.61 18.40
C LYS A 43 10.49 25.94 17.90
N PHE A 44 10.31 25.87 16.58
CA PHE A 44 9.17 25.23 15.96
C PHE A 44 9.10 23.74 16.30
N ASN A 45 10.19 22.98 16.07
CA ASN A 45 10.24 21.54 16.37
C ASN A 45 9.93 21.23 17.83
N THR A 46 10.42 22.07 18.75
CA THR A 46 10.15 21.92 20.19
C THR A 46 8.65 22.04 20.51
N LEU A 47 7.97 23.00 19.89
CA LEU A 47 6.56 23.28 20.15
C LEU A 47 5.61 22.38 19.33
N ALA A 48 5.94 22.09 18.08
CA ALA A 48 5.12 21.28 17.18
C ALA A 48 5.05 19.81 17.62
N SER A 49 6.06 19.33 18.34
CA SER A 49 6.07 17.99 18.94
C SER A 49 5.15 17.86 20.16
N GLN A 50 4.54 18.95 20.63
CA GLN A 50 3.62 18.98 21.76
C GLN A 50 2.20 19.23 21.23
N PRO A 51 1.30 18.24 21.26
CA PRO A 51 -0.04 18.36 20.68
C PRO A 51 -0.83 19.57 21.15
N GLU A 52 -0.68 19.95 22.43
CA GLU A 52 -1.35 21.11 23.03
C GLU A 52 -0.85 22.47 22.52
N HIS A 53 0.32 22.51 21.87
CA HIS A 53 0.93 23.74 21.33
C HIS A 53 0.83 23.86 19.81
N ALA A 54 0.42 22.79 19.11
CA ALA A 54 0.30 22.73 17.65
C ALA A 54 -0.92 23.53 17.13
N SER A 55 -0.82 24.86 17.19
CA SER A 55 -1.86 25.81 16.79
C SER A 55 -1.61 26.47 15.41
N PRO A 56 -2.66 26.95 14.71
CA PRO A 56 -2.50 27.73 13.48
C PRO A 56 -1.53 28.92 13.61
N GLU A 57 -1.50 29.57 14.77
CA GLU A 57 -0.60 30.70 15.07
C GLU A 57 0.87 30.27 15.11
N LEU A 58 1.17 29.07 15.63
CA LEU A 58 2.52 28.51 15.61
C LEU A 58 3.02 28.33 14.18
N PHE A 59 2.20 27.72 13.31
CA PHE A 59 2.54 27.49 11.90
C PHE A 59 2.74 28.80 11.13
N ARG A 60 1.85 29.78 11.29
CA ARG A 60 2.01 31.12 10.69
C ARG A 60 3.27 31.83 11.16
N THR A 61 3.58 31.74 12.46
CA THR A 61 4.79 32.35 13.04
C THR A 61 6.04 31.69 12.46
N PHE A 62 6.08 30.36 12.39
CA PHE A 62 7.19 29.63 11.78
C PHE A 62 7.37 29.99 10.31
N LEU A 63 6.30 29.99 9.50
CA LEU A 63 6.37 30.43 8.10
C LEU A 63 6.97 31.83 7.98
N SER A 64 6.43 32.79 8.73
CA SER A 64 6.91 34.17 8.73
C SER A 64 8.40 34.24 9.11
N ASP A 65 8.77 33.65 10.24
CA ASP A 65 10.14 33.75 10.75
C ASP A 65 11.13 33.00 9.86
N PHE A 66 10.81 31.80 9.39
CA PHE A 66 11.72 31.01 8.56
C PHE A 66 11.93 31.64 7.18
N THR A 67 10.86 32.11 6.54
CA THR A 67 10.92 32.66 5.18
C THR A 67 11.36 34.12 5.12
N ARG A 68 11.31 34.85 6.25
CA ARG A 68 11.73 36.27 6.29
C ARG A 68 13.12 36.45 5.67
N MET A 69 13.25 37.43 4.81
CA MET A 69 14.51 37.81 4.19
C MET A 69 14.93 39.17 4.71
N GLY A 70 16.24 39.39 4.83
CA GLY A 70 16.74 40.75 4.99
C GLY A 70 16.35 41.57 3.77
N TRP A 71 16.12 42.86 3.94
CA TRP A 71 15.74 43.77 2.85
C TRP A 71 16.71 43.71 1.66
N TRP A 72 18.02 43.64 1.91
CA TRP A 72 19.05 43.45 0.88
C TRP A 72 18.95 42.09 0.18
N ASP A 73 18.74 41.02 0.94
CA ASP A 73 18.55 39.66 0.39
C ASP A 73 17.31 39.58 -0.49
N ALA A 74 16.20 40.21 -0.08
CA ALA A 74 14.95 40.23 -0.82
C ALA A 74 15.09 40.98 -2.16
N LEU A 75 15.80 42.11 -2.14
CA LEU A 75 16.15 42.84 -3.37
C LEU A 75 17.08 41.99 -4.26
N ALA A 76 18.12 41.37 -3.68
CA ALA A 76 19.05 40.56 -4.45
C ALA A 76 18.36 39.35 -5.11
N ASP A 77 17.43 38.70 -4.40
CA ASP A 77 16.68 37.57 -4.91
C ASP A 77 15.71 37.98 -6.04
N LEU A 78 15.02 39.11 -5.87
CA LEU A 78 14.11 39.63 -6.89
C LEU A 78 14.84 40.02 -8.18
N PHE A 79 15.98 40.72 -8.06
CA PHE A 79 16.68 41.29 -9.21
C PHE A 79 17.68 40.34 -9.88
N PHE A 80 18.29 39.42 -9.13
CA PHE A 80 19.35 38.55 -9.67
C PHE A 80 18.97 37.07 -9.75
N ARG A 81 17.88 36.65 -9.10
CA ARG A 81 17.53 35.21 -8.96
C ARG A 81 16.04 34.93 -9.18
N SER A 82 15.30 35.88 -9.77
CA SER A 82 13.88 35.75 -10.06
C SER A 82 13.00 35.29 -8.87
N GLY A 83 13.43 35.52 -7.63
CA GLY A 83 12.71 35.10 -6.43
C GLY A 83 12.94 33.64 -5.97
N ALA A 84 13.91 32.93 -6.54
CA ALA A 84 14.13 31.50 -6.28
C ALA A 84 14.49 31.18 -4.82
N LYS A 85 15.26 32.03 -4.13
CA LYS A 85 15.61 31.82 -2.71
C LYS A 85 14.35 31.86 -1.84
N ARG A 86 13.49 32.85 -2.06
CA ARG A 86 12.22 32.99 -1.32
C ARG A 86 11.30 31.80 -1.58
N GLU A 87 11.21 31.37 -2.83
CA GLU A 87 10.34 30.27 -3.23
C GLU A 87 10.74 28.94 -2.57
N ILE A 88 12.03 28.60 -2.58
CA ILE A 88 12.55 27.39 -1.92
C ILE A 88 12.36 27.45 -0.42
N LEU A 89 12.66 28.59 0.23
CA LEU A 89 12.45 28.73 1.67
C LEU A 89 10.98 28.55 2.05
N ASN A 90 10.06 29.09 1.24
CA ASN A 90 8.63 28.91 1.45
C ASN A 90 8.21 27.45 1.26
N ALA A 91 8.68 26.80 0.18
CA ALA A 91 8.41 25.39 -0.07
C ALA A 91 8.94 24.47 1.01
N VAL A 92 10.17 24.68 1.48
CA VAL A 92 10.74 23.92 2.59
C VAL A 92 9.94 24.10 3.86
N ALA A 93 9.56 25.34 4.21
CA ALA A 93 8.79 25.59 5.43
C ALA A 93 7.39 24.95 5.37
N ILE A 94 6.70 25.06 4.22
CA ILE A 94 5.40 24.43 4.00
C ILE A 94 5.50 22.90 4.07
N CYS A 95 6.50 22.30 3.40
CA CYS A 95 6.69 20.85 3.44
C CYS A 95 7.03 20.37 4.86
N HIS A 96 7.82 21.12 5.61
CA HIS A 96 8.13 20.78 6.98
C HIS A 96 6.94 20.94 7.92
N ILE A 97 6.06 21.91 7.71
CA ILE A 97 4.78 21.97 8.45
C ILE A 97 3.94 20.73 8.13
N ALA A 98 3.89 20.32 6.87
CA ALA A 98 3.15 19.14 6.44
C ALA A 98 3.71 17.81 6.99
N SER A 99 4.91 17.79 7.57
CA SER A 99 5.40 16.60 8.29
C SER A 99 4.71 16.36 9.63
N PHE A 100 3.89 17.30 10.11
CA PHE A 100 3.11 17.18 11.34
C PHE A 100 1.61 17.05 11.02
N PRO A 101 0.85 16.19 11.72
CA PRO A 101 -0.59 16.02 11.49
C PRO A 101 -1.38 17.33 11.55
N ALA A 102 -1.26 18.08 12.65
CA ALA A 102 -1.92 19.38 12.82
C ALA A 102 -1.45 20.42 11.79
N GLY A 103 -0.22 20.28 11.28
CA GLY A 103 0.30 21.11 10.21
C GLY A 103 -0.38 20.82 8.88
N ARG A 104 -0.69 19.56 8.57
CA ARG A 104 -1.46 19.19 7.37
C ARG A 104 -2.89 19.72 7.42
N GLU A 105 -3.55 19.61 8.57
CA GLU A 105 -4.89 20.19 8.78
C GLU A 105 -4.86 21.71 8.55
N PHE A 106 -3.89 22.39 9.16
CA PHE A 106 -3.69 23.83 8.96
C PHE A 106 -3.47 24.19 7.49
N LEU A 107 -2.64 23.42 6.76
CA LEU A 107 -2.36 23.68 5.35
C LEU A 107 -3.58 23.41 4.45
N TRP A 108 -4.41 22.42 4.79
CA TRP A 108 -5.65 22.13 4.11
C TRP A 108 -6.63 23.31 4.24
N ASP A 109 -6.82 23.81 5.46
CA ASP A 109 -7.74 24.93 5.73
C ASP A 109 -7.26 26.25 5.13
N ALA A 110 -5.95 26.48 5.13
CA ALA A 110 -5.33 27.71 4.64
C ALA A 110 -4.84 27.61 3.18
N GLN A 111 -5.24 26.58 2.42
CA GLN A 111 -4.78 26.35 1.04
C GLN A 111 -5.00 27.57 0.12
N SER A 112 -6.08 28.33 0.33
CA SER A 112 -6.37 29.58 -0.41
C SER A 112 -5.43 30.75 -0.07
N SER A 113 -4.66 30.65 1.01
CA SER A 113 -3.84 31.74 1.56
C SER A 113 -2.33 31.58 1.29
N PHE A 114 -1.87 30.44 0.76
CA PHE A 114 -0.43 30.18 0.52
C PHE A 114 0.08 30.54 -0.88
N GLY A 115 -0.72 31.23 -1.67
CA GLY A 115 -0.39 31.70 -3.02
C GLY A 115 -0.99 30.82 -4.12
N ASP A 116 -0.47 30.96 -5.34
CA ASP A 116 -0.99 30.27 -6.53
C ASP A 116 -0.65 28.77 -6.57
N ARG A 117 0.29 28.30 -5.71
CA ARG A 117 0.78 26.93 -5.73
C ARG A 117 0.13 26.05 -4.68
N SER A 118 -0.22 24.83 -5.08
CA SER A 118 -0.71 23.80 -4.15
C SER A 118 0.43 23.18 -3.34
N PHE A 119 0.15 22.59 -2.17
CA PHE A 119 1.14 21.86 -1.38
C PHE A 119 1.94 20.84 -2.22
N HIS A 120 1.27 20.10 -3.10
CA HIS A 120 1.92 19.14 -3.99
C HIS A 120 2.94 19.80 -4.94
N GLU A 121 2.67 21.01 -5.43
CA GLU A 121 3.63 21.73 -6.28
C GLU A 121 4.87 22.18 -5.51
N HIS A 122 4.76 22.44 -4.21
CA HIS A 122 5.92 22.72 -3.37
C HIS A 122 6.79 21.47 -3.20
N VAL A 123 6.18 20.29 -3.02
CA VAL A 123 6.90 19.00 -2.95
C VAL A 123 7.64 18.72 -4.27
N VAL A 124 6.96 18.88 -5.40
CA VAL A 124 7.56 18.71 -6.74
C VAL A 124 8.72 19.67 -6.94
N LEU A 125 8.53 20.96 -6.61
CA LEU A 125 9.57 21.98 -6.73
C LEU A 125 10.83 21.57 -5.96
N LEU A 126 10.69 21.17 -4.70
CA LEU A 126 11.85 20.79 -3.88
C LEU A 126 12.58 19.57 -4.44
N LEU A 127 11.84 18.53 -4.83
CA LEU A 127 12.45 17.31 -5.37
C LEU A 127 13.16 17.53 -6.71
N MET A 128 12.67 18.47 -7.53
CA MET A 128 13.33 18.86 -8.78
C MET A 128 14.56 19.73 -8.57
N GLU A 129 14.60 20.54 -7.51
CA GLU A 129 15.72 21.43 -7.19
C GLU A 129 16.88 20.68 -6.53
N LEU A 130 16.62 19.57 -5.85
CA LEU A 130 17.66 18.72 -5.26
C LEU A 130 18.54 18.08 -6.33
N ASP A 131 19.86 18.13 -6.11
CA ASP A 131 20.79 17.32 -6.88
C ASP A 131 20.58 15.82 -6.63
N GLU A 132 21.09 14.99 -7.56
CA GLU A 132 20.90 13.55 -7.51
C GLU A 132 21.48 12.92 -6.23
N GLY A 133 22.62 13.42 -5.75
CA GLY A 133 23.26 12.92 -4.53
C GLY A 133 22.45 13.24 -3.28
N ALA A 134 21.97 14.48 -3.15
CA ALA A 134 21.10 14.88 -2.06
C ALA A 134 19.78 14.08 -2.04
N ARG A 135 19.14 13.92 -3.21
CA ARG A 135 17.91 13.13 -3.35
C ARG A 135 18.15 11.65 -3.01
N ALA A 136 19.25 11.06 -3.46
CA ALA A 136 19.59 9.68 -3.11
C ALA A 136 19.85 9.51 -1.61
N HIS A 137 20.54 10.47 -0.97
CA HIS A 137 20.77 10.44 0.47
C HIS A 137 19.46 10.53 1.27
N MET A 138 18.54 11.39 0.85
CA MET A 138 17.20 11.54 1.42
C MET A 138 16.38 10.24 1.36
N LEU A 139 16.41 9.55 0.22
CA LEU A 139 15.70 8.28 0.01
C LEU A 139 16.39 7.09 0.68
N GLY A 140 17.68 7.19 0.96
CA GLY A 140 18.44 6.15 1.65
C GLY A 140 18.19 6.10 3.16
N ASN A 141 17.73 7.22 3.76
CA ASN A 141 17.52 7.33 5.21
C ASN A 141 16.14 7.91 5.56
N PRO A 142 15.03 7.31 5.08
CA PRO A 142 13.69 7.76 5.42
C PRO A 142 13.37 7.45 6.89
N THR A 143 12.65 8.35 7.54
CA THR A 143 12.06 8.12 8.86
C THR A 143 10.55 7.94 8.74
N LEU A 144 9.96 7.26 9.72
CA LEU A 144 8.51 7.19 9.88
C LEU A 144 8.11 8.12 11.00
N SER A 145 7.11 8.95 10.76
CA SER A 145 6.46 9.74 11.80
C SER A 145 5.53 8.88 12.67
N GLU A 146 5.07 9.49 13.76
CA GLU A 146 4.10 8.89 14.69
C GLU A 146 2.73 8.63 14.07
N ASP A 147 2.44 9.02 12.85
CA ASP A 147 1.21 8.73 12.09
C ASP A 147 1.48 7.94 10.80
N GLY A 148 2.68 7.35 10.68
CA GLY A 148 3.03 6.46 9.56
C GLY A 148 3.36 7.17 8.25
N MET A 149 3.51 8.50 8.26
CA MET A 149 4.02 9.26 7.12
C MET A 149 5.51 8.96 6.93
N ILE A 150 5.93 8.79 5.68
CA ILE A 150 7.35 8.68 5.32
C ILE A 150 7.92 10.09 5.24
N LEU A 151 8.92 10.38 6.05
CA LEU A 151 9.61 11.66 6.10
C LEU A 151 11.03 11.52 5.55
N MET A 152 11.40 12.41 4.64
CA MET A 152 12.75 12.51 4.11
C MET A 152 13.44 13.73 4.73
N SER A 153 14.57 13.52 5.40
CA SER A 153 15.33 14.61 6.06
C SER A 153 16.12 15.42 5.04
N ILE A 154 15.94 16.73 5.03
CA ILE A 154 16.66 17.63 4.11
C ILE A 154 18.05 17.91 4.68
N GLY A 155 19.05 17.16 4.21
CA GLY A 155 20.40 17.20 4.79
C GLY A 155 20.37 16.95 6.30
N ASP A 156 21.29 17.60 7.03
CA ASP A 156 21.37 17.48 8.51
C ASP A 156 20.61 18.59 9.24
N THR A 157 19.67 19.25 8.56
CA THR A 157 19.06 20.50 9.04
C THR A 157 17.95 20.30 10.06
N GLY A 158 17.43 19.08 10.23
CA GLY A 158 16.22 18.82 11.00
C GLY A 158 14.93 19.26 10.31
N LEU A 159 15.00 19.66 9.03
CA LEU A 159 13.83 19.86 8.17
C LEU A 159 13.43 18.54 7.54
N HIS A 160 12.13 18.38 7.34
CA HIS A 160 11.55 17.18 6.76
C HIS A 160 10.71 17.50 5.54
N LEU A 161 10.80 16.64 4.54
CA LEU A 161 9.95 16.61 3.36
C LEU A 161 9.07 15.35 3.46
N PRO A 162 7.75 15.48 3.70
CA PRO A 162 6.88 14.32 3.66
C PRO A 162 6.82 13.77 2.24
N LEU A 163 6.93 12.46 2.11
CA LEU A 163 6.62 11.78 0.86
C LEU A 163 5.10 11.85 0.66
N THR A 164 4.67 12.13 -0.57
CA THR A 164 3.25 12.28 -0.90
C THR A 164 2.94 11.53 -2.19
N THR A 165 1.65 11.33 -2.50
CA THR A 165 1.23 10.62 -3.72
C THR A 165 1.79 11.27 -5.00
N VAL A 166 1.95 12.59 -5.05
CA VAL A 166 2.56 13.27 -6.21
C VAL A 166 4.01 12.82 -6.45
N CYS A 167 4.73 12.39 -5.42
CA CYS A 167 6.11 11.90 -5.57
C CYS A 167 6.18 10.60 -6.39
N VAL A 168 5.12 9.79 -6.37
CA VAL A 168 5.04 8.51 -7.08
C VAL A 168 4.20 8.59 -8.36
N GLU A 169 3.25 9.51 -8.42
CA GLU A 169 2.38 9.71 -9.58
C GLU A 169 3.00 10.60 -10.66
N CYS A 170 3.87 11.55 -10.27
CA CYS A 170 4.52 12.45 -11.21
C CYS A 170 5.66 11.72 -11.96
N PRO A 171 5.56 11.54 -13.29
CA PRO A 171 6.57 10.83 -14.05
C PRO A 171 7.95 11.47 -13.94
N GLY A 172 8.95 10.66 -13.61
CA GLY A 172 10.36 11.09 -13.54
C GLY A 172 10.77 11.75 -12.22
N LEU A 173 9.85 11.93 -11.26
CA LEU A 173 10.18 12.53 -9.96
C LEU A 173 10.90 11.54 -9.04
N LEU A 174 10.31 10.36 -8.84
CA LEU A 174 10.95 9.20 -8.21
C LEU A 174 10.80 7.98 -9.12
N SER A 175 11.90 7.25 -9.32
CA SER A 175 11.84 5.97 -10.03
C SER A 175 11.29 4.88 -9.12
N HIS A 176 10.63 3.87 -9.71
CA HIS A 176 10.21 2.68 -8.95
C HIS A 176 11.40 1.97 -8.27
N GLU A 177 12.59 2.02 -8.86
CA GLU A 177 13.81 1.44 -8.28
C GLU A 177 14.27 2.19 -7.02
N ALA A 178 14.20 3.53 -7.04
CA ALA A 178 14.53 4.35 -5.88
C ALA A 178 13.52 4.14 -4.74
N VAL A 179 12.23 4.04 -5.07
CA VAL A 179 11.16 3.71 -4.11
C VAL A 179 11.36 2.30 -3.54
N ALA A 180 11.66 1.30 -4.37
CA ALA A 180 11.92 -0.06 -3.92
C ALA A 180 13.12 -0.10 -2.94
N SER A 181 14.20 0.58 -3.30
CA SER A 181 15.40 0.69 -2.47
C SER A 181 15.10 1.36 -1.13
N MET A 182 14.30 2.43 -1.13
CA MET A 182 13.86 3.13 0.09
C MET A 182 13.00 2.22 0.99
N LEU A 183 12.06 1.46 0.42
CA LEU A 183 11.18 0.57 1.20
C LEU A 183 11.95 -0.61 1.83
N LEU A 184 12.98 -1.09 1.14
CA LEU A 184 13.85 -2.20 1.58
C LEU A 184 15.07 -1.72 2.38
N ALA A 185 15.30 -0.40 2.49
CA ALA A 185 16.40 0.14 3.29
C ALA A 185 16.22 -0.25 4.75
N THR A 186 17.26 -0.83 5.34
CA THR A 186 17.29 -1.22 6.74
C THR A 186 17.84 -0.10 7.61
N ASP A 187 17.22 0.11 8.77
CA ASP A 187 17.78 0.98 9.79
C ASP A 187 18.87 0.28 10.64
N ASP A 188 19.34 0.95 11.69
CA ASP A 188 20.31 0.45 12.65
C ASP A 188 19.84 -0.78 13.45
N THR A 189 18.53 -1.05 13.45
CA THR A 189 17.93 -2.26 14.03
C THR A 189 17.77 -3.39 13.02
N SER A 190 18.31 -3.23 11.81
CA SER A 190 18.19 -4.15 10.68
C SER A 190 16.73 -4.37 10.24
N ARG A 191 15.84 -3.40 10.50
CA ARG A 191 14.44 -3.46 10.05
C ARG A 191 14.24 -2.60 8.82
N THR A 192 13.54 -3.16 7.83
CA THR A 192 13.16 -2.40 6.63
C THR A 192 12.10 -1.35 6.98
N LEU A 193 12.03 -0.27 6.19
CA LEU A 193 10.94 0.71 6.32
C LEU A 193 9.58 0.01 6.27
N LEU A 194 9.43 -0.95 5.36
CA LEU A 194 8.21 -1.72 5.20
C LEU A 194 7.88 -2.59 6.41
N GLY A 195 8.86 -3.30 6.99
CA GLY A 195 8.68 -4.11 8.19
C GLY A 195 8.25 -3.28 9.40
N ARG A 196 8.82 -2.08 9.58
CA ARG A 196 8.41 -1.16 10.66
C ARG A 196 6.94 -0.73 10.54
N VAL A 197 6.47 -0.51 9.32
CA VAL A 197 5.06 -0.16 9.09
C VAL A 197 4.15 -1.38 9.24
N ALA A 198 4.58 -2.55 8.80
CA ALA A 198 3.83 -3.78 9.01
C ALA A 198 3.63 -4.09 10.51
N ASP A 199 4.68 -3.95 11.32
CA ASP A 199 4.61 -4.09 12.78
C ASP A 199 3.59 -3.12 13.39
N ARG A 200 3.57 -1.89 12.91
CA ARG A 200 2.64 -0.86 13.35
C ARG A 200 1.20 -1.17 12.95
N VAL A 201 0.96 -1.58 11.71
CA VAL A 201 -0.37 -2.02 11.24
C VAL A 201 -0.87 -3.21 12.05
N ALA A 202 0.03 -4.10 12.48
CA ALA A 202 -0.33 -5.23 13.31
C ALA A 202 -0.72 -4.83 14.74
N SER A 203 -0.15 -3.75 15.29
CA SER A 203 -0.47 -3.25 16.64
C SER A 203 -1.69 -2.33 16.66
N GLU A 204 -1.78 -1.42 15.68
CA GLU A 204 -2.82 -0.41 15.55
C GLU A 204 -3.90 -0.92 14.58
N HIS A 205 -5.01 -1.43 15.11
CA HIS A 205 -6.11 -2.03 14.32
C HIS A 205 -6.81 -1.05 13.34
N ASN A 206 -6.34 0.20 13.21
CA ASN A 206 -7.00 1.32 12.54
C ASN A 206 -6.27 1.84 11.28
N GLY A 207 -5.33 1.09 10.70
CA GLY A 207 -4.62 1.49 9.47
C GLY A 207 -3.19 2.01 9.73
N VAL A 208 -2.54 2.53 8.68
CA VAL A 208 -1.15 3.04 8.79
C VAL A 208 -1.10 4.48 9.33
N GLY A 209 -2.19 5.23 9.15
CA GLY A 209 -2.28 6.65 9.49
C GLY A 209 -3.60 7.26 9.04
N ASP A 210 -3.60 8.57 8.82
CA ASP A 210 -4.76 9.28 8.25
C ASP A 210 -5.03 8.89 6.77
N ALA A 211 -6.10 9.42 6.19
CA ALA A 211 -6.47 9.14 4.79
C ALA A 211 -5.36 9.48 3.78
N THR A 212 -4.56 10.52 4.05
CA THR A 212 -3.45 10.94 3.19
C THR A 212 -2.31 9.95 3.24
N CYS A 213 -1.93 9.51 4.45
CA CYS A 213 -0.94 8.46 4.66
C CYS A 213 -1.37 7.15 3.98
N ASN A 214 -2.62 6.75 4.16
CA ASN A 214 -3.14 5.53 3.55
C ASN A 214 -3.14 5.59 2.01
N ALA A 215 -3.51 6.73 1.42
CA ALA A 215 -3.44 6.94 -0.02
C ALA A 215 -2.00 6.86 -0.56
N LEU A 216 -1.02 7.44 0.15
CA LEU A 216 0.39 7.32 -0.18
C LEU A 216 0.84 5.85 -0.16
N TRP A 217 0.56 5.13 0.92
CA TRP A 217 0.94 3.72 1.05
C TRP A 217 0.29 2.86 -0.02
N TYR A 218 -0.99 3.11 -0.34
CA TYR A 218 -1.66 2.44 -1.44
C TYR A 218 -0.93 2.68 -2.76
N ALA A 219 -0.64 3.93 -3.10
CA ALA A 219 0.03 4.29 -4.35
C ALA A 219 1.44 3.67 -4.47
N LEU A 220 2.24 3.75 -3.39
CA LEU A 220 3.56 3.12 -3.32
C LEU A 220 3.49 1.61 -3.59
N LEU A 221 2.62 0.91 -2.86
CA LEU A 221 2.56 -0.55 -2.88
C LEU A 221 1.91 -1.06 -4.18
N ALA A 222 0.95 -0.32 -4.73
CA ALA A 222 0.42 -0.57 -6.06
C ALA A 222 1.52 -0.50 -7.13
N GLY A 223 2.41 0.49 -7.08
CA GLY A 223 3.58 0.58 -7.95
C GLY A 223 4.59 -0.56 -7.74
N MET A 224 4.90 -0.88 -6.48
CA MET A 224 5.84 -1.96 -6.16
C MET A 224 5.35 -3.34 -6.57
N SER A 225 4.02 -3.56 -6.59
CA SER A 225 3.42 -4.84 -7.01
C SER A 225 3.82 -5.27 -8.45
N GLN A 226 4.31 -4.32 -9.25
CA GLN A 226 4.74 -4.52 -10.64
C GLN A 226 6.25 -4.29 -10.84
N CYS A 227 6.98 -3.92 -9.79
CA CYS A 227 8.40 -3.58 -9.87
C CYS A 227 9.26 -4.84 -9.72
N SER A 228 9.91 -5.28 -10.81
CA SER A 228 10.84 -6.43 -10.75
C SER A 228 12.04 -6.16 -9.85
N ALA A 229 12.54 -4.92 -9.79
CA ALA A 229 13.67 -4.56 -8.94
C ALA A 229 13.36 -4.80 -7.45
N PHE A 230 12.13 -4.53 -7.00
CA PHE A 230 11.69 -4.87 -5.65
C PHE A 230 11.81 -6.38 -5.41
N TYR A 231 11.21 -7.22 -6.27
CA TYR A 231 11.22 -8.68 -6.07
C TYR A 231 12.60 -9.33 -6.22
N ASN A 232 13.51 -8.71 -6.97
CA ASN A 232 14.88 -9.19 -7.10
C ASN A 232 15.69 -8.95 -5.81
N ALA A 233 15.33 -7.94 -5.02
CA ALA A 233 16.03 -7.55 -3.80
C ALA A 233 15.32 -7.99 -2.51
N ALA A 234 13.98 -8.11 -2.55
CA ALA A 234 13.15 -8.40 -1.39
C ALA A 234 13.32 -9.83 -0.87
N GLN A 235 13.31 -9.99 0.44
CA GLN A 235 13.18 -11.27 1.11
C GLN A 235 11.70 -11.69 1.20
N THR A 236 11.44 -12.95 1.53
CA THR A 236 10.07 -13.45 1.74
C THR A 236 9.32 -12.66 2.81
N THR A 237 10.02 -12.22 3.87
CA THR A 237 9.46 -11.36 4.91
C THR A 237 9.02 -10.01 4.37
N ASP A 238 9.83 -9.38 3.51
CA ASP A 238 9.47 -8.08 2.89
C ASP A 238 8.22 -8.19 2.01
N VAL A 239 8.05 -9.31 1.30
CA VAL A 239 6.84 -9.56 0.49
C VAL A 239 5.61 -9.76 1.38
N ARG A 240 5.77 -10.35 2.57
CA ARG A 240 4.70 -10.47 3.56
C ARG A 240 4.35 -9.11 4.17
N ASP A 241 5.36 -8.31 4.50
CA ASP A 241 5.16 -6.97 5.04
C ASP A 241 4.48 -6.08 3.99
N LEU A 242 4.88 -6.19 2.72
CA LEU A 242 4.21 -5.54 1.58
C LEU A 242 2.72 -5.89 1.55
N ALA A 243 2.40 -7.18 1.63
CA ALA A 243 1.03 -7.65 1.59
C ALA A 243 0.19 -7.12 2.77
N THR A 244 0.79 -7.09 3.96
CA THR A 244 0.16 -6.61 5.20
C THR A 244 -0.18 -5.13 5.11
N VAL A 245 0.81 -4.30 4.74
CA VAL A 245 0.61 -2.85 4.62
C VAL A 245 -0.35 -2.53 3.48
N TYR A 246 -0.24 -3.24 2.34
CA TYR A 246 -1.09 -2.96 1.17
C TYR A 246 -2.55 -3.27 1.45
N LEU A 247 -2.84 -4.39 2.13
CA LEU A 247 -4.21 -4.73 2.53
C LEU A 247 -4.77 -3.72 3.53
N SER A 248 -3.96 -3.27 4.49
CA SER A 248 -4.36 -2.26 5.46
C SER A 248 -4.71 -0.93 4.79
N ALA A 249 -3.85 -0.46 3.89
CA ALA A 249 -4.07 0.76 3.11
C ALA A 249 -5.30 0.65 2.19
N ALA A 250 -5.52 -0.50 1.56
CA ALA A 250 -6.70 -0.70 0.71
C ALA A 250 -8.01 -0.70 1.52
N ARG A 251 -8.01 -1.25 2.74
CA ARG A 251 -9.19 -1.27 3.62
C ARG A 251 -9.58 0.11 4.11
N SER A 252 -8.61 0.96 4.42
CA SER A 252 -8.88 2.33 4.89
C SER A 252 -9.41 3.26 3.79
N MET A 253 -9.24 2.88 2.51
CA MET A 253 -9.90 3.59 1.39
C MET A 253 -11.39 3.25 1.26
N GLU A 254 -11.91 2.27 2.01
CA GLU A 254 -13.30 1.79 1.95
C GLU A 254 -13.80 1.43 0.54
N ASN A 255 -12.88 1.19 -0.40
CA ASN A 255 -13.19 0.90 -1.78
C ASN A 255 -13.09 -0.61 -2.02
N ALA A 256 -14.26 -1.23 -2.14
CA ALA A 256 -14.47 -2.62 -2.52
C ALA A 256 -13.50 -3.13 -3.61
N GLN A 257 -13.42 -2.42 -4.73
CA GLN A 257 -12.62 -2.85 -5.88
C GLN A 257 -11.12 -2.78 -5.58
N GLU A 258 -10.69 -1.77 -4.83
CA GLU A 258 -9.29 -1.63 -4.42
C GLU A 258 -8.88 -2.70 -3.41
N ILE A 259 -9.76 -3.05 -2.47
CA ILE A 259 -9.55 -4.17 -1.54
C ILE A 259 -9.40 -5.48 -2.31
N ALA A 260 -10.30 -5.75 -3.25
CA ALA A 260 -10.25 -6.95 -4.07
C ALA A 260 -8.97 -7.03 -4.93
N SER A 261 -8.61 -5.92 -5.58
CA SER A 261 -7.38 -5.76 -6.35
C SER A 261 -6.13 -6.00 -5.50
N ALA A 262 -6.07 -5.39 -4.31
CA ALA A 262 -4.97 -5.54 -3.38
C ALA A 262 -4.82 -6.99 -2.90
N LEU A 263 -5.90 -7.62 -2.41
CA LEU A 263 -5.90 -9.03 -1.99
C LEU A 263 -5.44 -9.97 -3.11
N SER A 264 -5.95 -9.75 -4.33
CA SER A 264 -5.59 -10.56 -5.50
C SER A 264 -4.10 -10.41 -5.87
N ARG A 265 -3.56 -9.19 -5.80
CA ARG A 265 -2.13 -8.93 -6.02
C ARG A 265 -1.29 -9.57 -4.93
N CYS A 266 -1.58 -9.31 -3.66
CA CYS A 266 -0.87 -9.88 -2.50
C CYS A 266 -0.82 -11.41 -2.58
N ALA A 267 -1.95 -12.07 -2.86
CA ALA A 267 -2.00 -13.52 -3.02
C ALA A 267 -1.02 -14.01 -4.09
N ARG A 268 -1.02 -13.41 -5.29
CA ARG A 268 -0.10 -13.79 -6.38
C ARG A 268 1.36 -13.57 -6.01
N LEU A 269 1.67 -12.52 -5.27
CA LEU A 269 3.03 -12.23 -4.83
C LEU A 269 3.55 -13.28 -3.84
N LEU A 270 2.70 -13.66 -2.88
CA LEU A 270 3.01 -14.70 -1.90
C LEU A 270 3.10 -16.08 -2.55
N GLU A 271 2.25 -16.39 -3.53
CA GLU A 271 2.34 -17.62 -4.34
C GLU A 271 3.67 -17.73 -5.09
N ARG A 272 4.21 -16.63 -5.62
CA ARG A 272 5.52 -16.61 -6.31
C ARG A 272 6.69 -16.87 -5.37
N GLN A 273 6.54 -16.51 -4.10
CA GLN A 273 7.53 -16.74 -3.04
C GLN A 273 7.30 -18.06 -2.30
N GLU A 274 6.35 -18.87 -2.75
CA GLU A 274 5.97 -20.14 -2.11
C GLU A 274 5.53 -19.98 -0.64
N ASP A 275 5.10 -18.79 -0.22
CA ASP A 275 4.48 -18.55 1.08
C ASP A 275 2.99 -18.91 1.01
N TRP A 276 2.74 -20.21 0.87
CA TRP A 276 1.41 -20.75 0.58
C TRP A 276 0.38 -20.46 1.67
N GLY A 277 0.79 -20.39 2.94
CA GLY A 277 -0.11 -20.08 4.06
C GLY A 277 -0.64 -18.65 4.02
N ASN A 278 0.24 -17.67 3.83
CA ASN A 278 -0.19 -16.28 3.71
C ASN A 278 -0.94 -16.04 2.38
N ALA A 279 -0.51 -16.67 1.29
CA ALA A 279 -1.24 -16.65 0.02
C ALA A 279 -2.67 -17.17 0.19
N ALA A 280 -2.83 -18.30 0.89
CA ALA A 280 -4.14 -18.85 1.21
C ALA A 280 -4.98 -17.84 2.01
N GLN A 281 -4.43 -17.20 3.03
CA GLN A 281 -5.16 -16.20 3.83
C GLN A 281 -5.68 -15.03 2.97
N MET A 282 -4.89 -14.54 2.02
CA MET A 282 -5.32 -13.49 1.09
C MET A 282 -6.44 -13.97 0.16
N ARG A 283 -6.33 -15.18 -0.41
CA ARG A 283 -7.37 -15.80 -1.24
C ARG A 283 -8.68 -16.05 -0.47
N CYS A 284 -8.57 -16.54 0.77
CA CYS A 284 -9.69 -16.71 1.70
C CYS A 284 -10.41 -15.39 1.93
N SER A 285 -9.66 -14.33 2.24
CA SER A 285 -10.21 -12.99 2.48
C SER A 285 -10.89 -12.44 1.22
N LEU A 286 -10.31 -12.68 0.04
CA LEU A 286 -10.87 -12.26 -1.23
C LEU A 286 -12.17 -12.99 -1.58
N ALA A 287 -12.21 -14.30 -1.37
CA ALA A 287 -13.40 -15.11 -1.56
C ALA A 287 -14.55 -14.66 -0.64
N ALA A 288 -14.24 -14.42 0.64
CA ALA A 288 -15.20 -13.88 1.60
C ALA A 288 -15.71 -12.50 1.19
N HIS A 289 -14.81 -11.60 0.78
CA HIS A 289 -15.16 -10.26 0.32
C HIS A 289 -16.16 -10.28 -0.84
N TYR A 290 -15.92 -11.12 -1.86
CA TYR A 290 -16.88 -11.26 -2.98
C TYR A 290 -18.21 -11.89 -2.54
N ALA A 291 -18.19 -12.87 -1.64
CA ALA A 291 -19.41 -13.49 -1.11
C ALA A 291 -20.26 -12.49 -0.31
N ASP A 292 -19.62 -11.64 0.50
CA ASP A 292 -20.29 -10.61 1.30
C ASP A 292 -20.93 -9.55 0.38
N GLN A 293 -20.23 -9.10 -0.66
CA GLN A 293 -20.78 -8.18 -1.65
C GLN A 293 -21.93 -8.80 -2.45
N ALA A 294 -21.81 -10.07 -2.85
CA ALA A 294 -22.89 -10.76 -3.56
C ALA A 294 -24.17 -10.85 -2.72
N SER A 295 -24.03 -10.92 -1.39
CA SER A 295 -25.14 -11.06 -0.44
C SER A 295 -25.75 -9.72 -0.02
N ASN A 296 -25.04 -8.60 -0.21
CA ASN A 296 -25.46 -7.25 0.21
C ASN A 296 -25.61 -6.30 -0.99
N PRO A 297 -26.84 -6.09 -1.49
CA PRO A 297 -27.08 -5.23 -2.64
C PRO A 297 -26.65 -3.77 -2.48
N GLY A 298 -26.61 -3.28 -1.24
CA GLY A 298 -26.15 -1.91 -0.94
C GLY A 298 -24.64 -1.70 -1.04
N MET A 299 -23.85 -2.76 -1.25
CA MET A 299 -22.39 -2.69 -1.39
C MET A 299 -21.91 -2.89 -2.83
N HIS A 300 -22.81 -3.03 -3.81
CA HIS A 300 -22.41 -3.21 -5.20
C HIS A 300 -21.72 -1.95 -5.74
N SER A 301 -20.58 -2.13 -6.39
CA SER A 301 -20.17 -1.20 -7.44
C SER A 301 -21.31 -1.16 -8.48
N HIS A 302 -21.56 -0.02 -9.11
CA HIS A 302 -22.73 0.18 -9.97
C HIS A 302 -22.80 -0.80 -11.17
N ASP A 303 -21.74 -1.60 -11.40
CA ASP A 303 -21.53 -2.47 -12.55
C ASP A 303 -21.47 -3.98 -12.23
N ASP A 304 -21.33 -4.41 -10.96
CA ASP A 304 -21.15 -5.82 -10.62
C ASP A 304 -22.46 -6.50 -10.21
N SER A 305 -22.96 -7.43 -11.04
CA SER A 305 -24.10 -8.26 -10.66
C SER A 305 -23.74 -9.25 -9.54
N PRO A 306 -24.68 -9.57 -8.62
CA PRO A 306 -24.47 -10.60 -7.58
C PRO A 306 -23.92 -11.92 -8.13
N GLN A 307 -24.36 -12.30 -9.34
CA GLN A 307 -23.92 -13.51 -10.02
C GLN A 307 -22.42 -13.46 -10.36
N VAL A 308 -21.92 -12.33 -10.86
CA VAL A 308 -20.50 -12.15 -11.17
C VAL A 308 -19.66 -12.26 -9.89
N LEU A 309 -20.11 -11.63 -8.80
CA LEU A 309 -19.43 -11.69 -7.50
C LEU A 309 -19.41 -13.13 -6.93
N THR A 310 -20.53 -13.86 -7.00
CA THR A 310 -20.55 -15.29 -6.60
C THR A 310 -19.61 -16.13 -7.47
N ARG A 311 -19.51 -15.87 -8.79
CA ARG A 311 -18.55 -16.57 -9.67
C ARG A 311 -17.10 -16.33 -9.22
N LEU A 312 -16.77 -15.09 -8.87
CA LEU A 312 -15.45 -14.74 -8.34
C LEU A 312 -15.19 -15.42 -6.99
N ALA A 313 -16.17 -15.43 -6.08
CA ALA A 313 -16.08 -16.12 -4.79
C ALA A 313 -15.78 -17.62 -4.92
N VAL A 314 -16.43 -18.32 -5.88
CA VAL A 314 -16.11 -19.73 -6.19
C VAL A 314 -14.67 -19.89 -6.63
N HIS A 315 -14.22 -19.09 -7.60
CA HIS A 315 -12.87 -19.19 -8.15
C HIS A 315 -11.79 -18.97 -7.10
N GLU A 316 -11.98 -17.97 -6.25
CA GLU A 316 -11.04 -17.62 -5.18
C GLU A 316 -11.08 -18.64 -4.04
N SER A 317 -12.23 -19.25 -3.74
CA SER A 317 -12.33 -20.36 -2.79
C SER A 317 -11.56 -21.60 -3.25
N ILE A 318 -11.62 -21.94 -4.54
CA ILE A 318 -10.82 -23.04 -5.12
C ILE A 318 -9.32 -22.71 -5.07
N ALA A 319 -8.95 -21.47 -5.38
CA ALA A 319 -7.56 -21.03 -5.30
C ALA A 319 -7.03 -21.09 -3.86
N ALA A 320 -7.82 -20.63 -2.89
CA ALA A 320 -7.50 -20.73 -1.46
C ALA A 320 -7.25 -22.18 -1.03
N ALA A 321 -8.14 -23.11 -1.41
CA ALA A 321 -7.98 -24.52 -1.10
C ALA A 321 -6.66 -25.11 -1.64
N ARG A 322 -6.29 -24.77 -2.88
CA ARG A 322 -5.00 -25.19 -3.48
C ARG A 322 -3.80 -24.64 -2.73
N CYS A 323 -3.86 -23.38 -2.29
CA CYS A 323 -2.80 -22.80 -1.47
C CYS A 323 -2.71 -23.52 -0.11
N LEU A 324 -3.84 -23.83 0.53
CA LEU A 324 -3.88 -24.57 1.80
C LEU A 324 -3.35 -26.00 1.68
N GLU A 325 -3.64 -26.70 0.58
CA GLU A 325 -3.04 -28.01 0.28
C GLU A 325 -1.51 -27.93 0.24
N LYS A 326 -0.98 -26.93 -0.49
CA LYS A 326 0.48 -26.70 -0.57
C LYS A 326 1.10 -26.26 0.76
N ALA A 327 0.31 -25.58 1.61
CA ALA A 327 0.70 -25.21 2.97
C ALA A 327 0.60 -26.39 3.96
N ASN A 328 0.21 -27.60 3.51
CA ASN A 328 -0.01 -28.77 4.34
C ASN A 328 -1.14 -28.59 5.38
N GLU A 329 -2.20 -27.87 4.99
CA GLU A 329 -3.42 -27.64 5.78
C GLU A 329 -4.66 -28.30 5.15
N PRO A 330 -4.71 -29.63 5.03
CA PRO A 330 -5.74 -30.34 4.27
C PRO A 330 -7.16 -30.17 4.83
N TYR A 331 -7.30 -30.00 6.15
CA TYR A 331 -8.60 -29.77 6.78
C TYR A 331 -9.18 -28.41 6.40
N ALA A 332 -8.37 -27.36 6.43
CA ALA A 332 -8.77 -26.02 5.99
C ALA A 332 -9.08 -26.00 4.49
N ALA A 333 -8.26 -26.69 3.68
CA ALA A 333 -8.51 -26.84 2.25
C ALA A 333 -9.90 -27.45 1.97
N ARG A 334 -10.26 -28.53 2.69
CA ARG A 334 -11.59 -29.16 2.58
C ARG A 334 -12.73 -28.19 2.89
N GLN A 335 -12.61 -27.38 3.93
CA GLN A 335 -13.64 -26.40 4.29
C GLN A 335 -13.85 -25.37 3.17
N TRP A 336 -12.77 -24.90 2.53
CA TRP A 336 -12.86 -23.96 1.42
C TRP A 336 -13.40 -24.60 0.14
N LEU A 337 -13.14 -25.88 -0.11
CA LEU A 337 -13.81 -26.60 -1.20
C LEU A 337 -15.31 -26.76 -0.95
N GLN A 338 -15.73 -27.01 0.28
CA GLN A 338 -17.15 -27.04 0.64
C GLN A 338 -17.83 -25.67 0.44
N ARG A 339 -17.15 -24.57 0.78
CA ARG A 339 -17.63 -23.21 0.48
C ARG A 339 -17.73 -22.96 -1.02
N ALA A 340 -16.72 -23.36 -1.79
CA ALA A 340 -16.73 -23.26 -3.25
C ALA A 340 -17.92 -24.02 -3.85
N GLN A 341 -18.22 -25.22 -3.35
CA GLN A 341 -19.37 -26.01 -3.77
C GLN A 341 -20.69 -25.30 -3.44
N GLY A 342 -20.85 -24.77 -2.22
CA GLY A 342 -22.07 -24.04 -1.86
C GLY A 342 -22.34 -22.83 -2.75
N HIS A 343 -21.30 -22.07 -3.11
CA HIS A 343 -21.42 -20.97 -4.08
C HIS A 343 -21.67 -21.46 -5.51
N PHE A 344 -21.08 -22.59 -5.91
CA PHE A 344 -21.35 -23.21 -7.21
C PHE A 344 -22.82 -23.64 -7.32
N ASP A 345 -23.38 -24.25 -6.28
CA ASP A 345 -24.78 -24.68 -6.25
C ASP A 345 -25.75 -23.50 -6.39
N GLN A 346 -25.43 -22.34 -5.81
CA GLN A 346 -26.20 -21.10 -6.00
C GLN A 346 -26.19 -20.63 -7.47
N LEU A 347 -25.08 -20.84 -8.18
CA LEU A 347 -24.94 -20.44 -9.58
C LEU A 347 -25.60 -21.41 -10.56
N VAL A 348 -25.86 -22.66 -10.14
CA VAL A 348 -26.44 -23.69 -11.01
C VAL A 348 -27.73 -23.20 -11.66
N ALA A 349 -28.63 -22.54 -10.94
CA ALA A 349 -29.90 -22.09 -11.52
C ALA A 349 -29.76 -20.92 -12.51
N VAL A 350 -28.76 -20.04 -12.30
CA VAL A 350 -28.73 -18.71 -12.92
C VAL A 350 -27.61 -18.51 -13.95
N SER A 351 -26.60 -19.38 -13.98
CA SER A 351 -25.46 -19.25 -14.90
C SER A 351 -25.63 -20.03 -16.20
N ASP A 352 -24.84 -19.63 -17.20
CA ASP A 352 -24.65 -20.37 -18.44
C ASP A 352 -23.90 -21.69 -18.21
N PHE A 353 -24.18 -22.67 -19.08
CA PHE A 353 -23.61 -24.02 -18.96
C PHE A 353 -22.08 -24.04 -19.13
N ASP A 354 -21.52 -23.18 -19.98
CA ASP A 354 -20.08 -23.13 -20.25
C ASP A 354 -19.29 -22.70 -19.01
N PHE A 355 -19.80 -21.74 -18.24
CA PHE A 355 -19.27 -21.40 -16.93
C PHE A 355 -19.38 -22.58 -15.95
N LEU A 356 -20.57 -23.18 -15.83
CA LEU A 356 -20.82 -24.27 -14.88
C LEU A 356 -19.93 -25.50 -15.17
N SER A 357 -19.75 -25.86 -16.44
CA SER A 357 -18.89 -26.98 -16.85
C SER A 357 -17.43 -26.72 -16.49
N ARG A 358 -16.88 -25.53 -16.81
CA ARG A 358 -15.47 -25.20 -16.52
C ARG A 358 -15.20 -25.10 -15.03
N THR A 359 -16.14 -24.52 -14.28
CA THR A 359 -16.01 -24.40 -12.82
C THR A 359 -16.16 -25.76 -12.16
N GLY A 360 -17.12 -26.58 -12.58
CA GLY A 360 -17.30 -27.96 -12.12
C GLY A 360 -16.05 -28.82 -12.35
N GLU A 361 -15.41 -28.72 -13.52
CA GLU A 361 -14.12 -29.37 -13.78
C GLU A 361 -13.02 -28.94 -12.79
N ARG A 362 -12.92 -27.62 -12.53
CA ARG A 362 -11.92 -27.09 -11.60
C ARG A 362 -12.15 -27.54 -10.16
N LEU A 363 -13.41 -27.59 -9.70
CA LEU A 363 -13.78 -28.12 -8.40
C LEU A 363 -13.50 -29.63 -8.31
N TYR A 364 -13.87 -30.39 -9.35
CA TYR A 364 -13.61 -31.83 -9.42
C TYR A 364 -12.13 -32.14 -9.28
N ALA A 365 -11.28 -31.45 -10.05
CA ALA A 365 -9.83 -31.60 -9.96
C ALA A 365 -9.31 -31.23 -8.56
N ALA A 366 -9.86 -30.19 -7.93
CA ALA A 366 -9.47 -29.79 -6.59
C ALA A 366 -9.87 -30.83 -5.53
N TYR A 367 -11.07 -31.43 -5.61
CA TYR A 367 -11.45 -32.55 -4.74
C TYR A 367 -10.54 -33.78 -4.92
N GLY A 368 -10.15 -34.08 -6.16
CA GLY A 368 -9.18 -35.14 -6.44
C GLY A 368 -7.83 -34.88 -5.76
N ASN A 369 -7.29 -33.66 -5.88
CA ASN A 369 -6.03 -33.27 -5.23
C ASN A 369 -6.13 -33.30 -3.70
N ALA A 370 -7.29 -32.94 -3.14
CA ALA A 370 -7.57 -32.98 -1.71
C ALA A 370 -7.80 -34.40 -1.16
N ASN A 371 -7.72 -35.45 -1.99
CA ASN A 371 -8.00 -36.83 -1.63
C ASN A 371 -9.45 -37.03 -1.13
N LEU A 372 -10.42 -36.41 -1.82
CA LEU A 372 -11.86 -36.43 -1.52
C LEU A 372 -12.65 -37.08 -2.69
N PRO A 373 -12.49 -38.39 -2.92
CA PRO A 373 -13.07 -39.07 -4.10
C PRO A 373 -14.60 -39.07 -4.09
N ASP A 374 -15.24 -39.22 -2.93
CA ASP A 374 -16.70 -39.27 -2.83
C ASP A 374 -17.36 -37.93 -3.17
N GLU A 375 -16.77 -36.82 -2.74
CA GLU A 375 -17.15 -35.47 -3.13
C GLU A 375 -16.95 -35.26 -4.64
N ALA A 376 -15.79 -35.68 -5.18
CA ALA A 376 -15.48 -35.54 -6.60
C ALA A 376 -16.50 -36.31 -7.48
N GLN A 377 -16.81 -37.57 -7.14
CA GLN A 377 -17.78 -38.39 -7.87
C GLN A 377 -19.18 -37.79 -7.85
N ARG A 378 -19.63 -37.29 -6.69
CA ARG A 378 -20.93 -36.61 -6.57
C ARG A 378 -21.02 -35.39 -7.46
N LEU A 379 -20.01 -34.50 -7.40
CA LEU A 379 -19.97 -33.33 -8.26
C LEU A 379 -19.95 -33.70 -9.75
N ALA A 380 -19.18 -34.71 -10.14
CA ALA A 380 -19.12 -35.17 -11.53
C ALA A 380 -20.50 -35.63 -12.03
N ALA A 381 -21.24 -36.39 -11.22
CA ALA A 381 -22.60 -36.82 -11.52
C ALA A 381 -23.58 -35.64 -11.62
N ASP A 382 -23.43 -34.62 -10.78
CA ASP A 382 -24.26 -33.41 -10.81
C ASP A 382 -24.04 -32.59 -12.08
N VAL A 383 -22.77 -32.36 -12.44
CA VAL A 383 -22.42 -31.62 -13.67
C VAL A 383 -22.85 -32.40 -14.91
N LEU A 384 -22.79 -33.74 -14.88
CA LEU A 384 -23.29 -34.58 -15.97
C LEU A 384 -24.80 -34.41 -16.18
N ARG A 385 -25.58 -34.45 -15.10
CA ARG A 385 -27.03 -34.20 -15.15
C ARG A 385 -27.35 -32.80 -15.66
N LEU A 386 -26.52 -31.81 -15.32
CA LEU A 386 -26.64 -30.45 -15.87
C LEU A 386 -26.35 -30.41 -17.38
N ALA A 387 -25.37 -31.18 -17.85
CA ALA A 387 -25.03 -31.27 -19.27
C ALA A 387 -26.14 -31.91 -20.12
N GLU A 388 -26.82 -32.90 -19.57
CA GLU A 388 -27.96 -33.58 -20.22
C GLU A 388 -29.19 -32.67 -20.31
N THR A 389 -29.41 -31.82 -19.29
CA THR A 389 -30.61 -30.96 -19.20
C THR A 389 -30.45 -29.60 -19.87
N ARG A 390 -29.24 -29.03 -19.88
CA ARG A 390 -28.99 -27.64 -20.31
C ARG A 390 -27.85 -27.49 -21.32
N GLY A 391 -27.06 -28.54 -21.55
CA GLY A 391 -25.91 -28.49 -22.45
C GLY A 391 -26.32 -28.56 -23.93
N PRO A 392 -25.59 -27.89 -24.84
CA PRO A 392 -25.66 -28.21 -26.26
C PRO A 392 -25.25 -29.67 -26.48
N LEU A 393 -25.98 -30.43 -27.32
CA LEU A 393 -25.71 -31.85 -27.63
C LEU A 393 -24.22 -32.18 -27.88
N MET A 394 -23.48 -31.28 -28.54
CA MET A 394 -22.05 -31.44 -28.79
C MET A 394 -21.18 -31.35 -27.52
N MET A 395 -21.50 -30.43 -26.61
CA MET A 395 -20.80 -30.27 -25.32
C MET A 395 -21.10 -31.44 -24.37
N THR A 396 -22.32 -31.98 -24.41
CA THR A 396 -22.71 -33.15 -23.60
C THR A 396 -21.86 -34.36 -23.97
N THR A 397 -21.57 -34.57 -25.26
CA THR A 397 -20.77 -35.71 -25.75
C THR A 397 -19.27 -35.59 -25.41
N SER A 398 -18.71 -34.37 -25.42
CA SER A 398 -17.35 -34.14 -24.91
C SER A 398 -17.29 -34.31 -23.40
N PHE A 399 -18.31 -33.84 -22.69
CA PHE A 399 -18.37 -33.95 -21.24
C PHE A 399 -18.55 -35.41 -20.79
N HIS A 400 -19.36 -36.24 -21.45
CA HIS A 400 -19.41 -37.68 -21.18
C HIS A 400 -18.04 -38.36 -21.32
N ARG A 401 -17.26 -38.00 -22.34
CA ARG A 401 -15.90 -38.52 -22.53
C ARG A 401 -14.95 -38.05 -21.42
N GLN A 402 -15.09 -36.81 -21.01
CA GLN A 402 -14.31 -36.20 -19.93
C GLN A 402 -14.67 -36.79 -18.56
N HIS A 403 -15.96 -36.93 -18.25
CA HIS A 403 -16.50 -37.63 -17.08
C HIS A 403 -16.03 -39.10 -17.03
N ALA A 404 -16.08 -39.83 -18.15
CA ALA A 404 -15.55 -41.19 -18.21
C ALA A 404 -14.02 -41.25 -18.03
N SER A 405 -13.30 -40.18 -18.34
CA SER A 405 -11.86 -40.04 -18.05
C SER A 405 -11.63 -39.74 -16.57
N TRP A 406 -12.46 -38.89 -15.98
CA TRP A 406 -12.46 -38.52 -14.57
C TRP A 406 -12.69 -39.73 -13.66
N VAL A 407 -13.76 -40.50 -13.91
CA VAL A 407 -14.07 -41.73 -13.15
C VAL A 407 -12.91 -42.72 -13.24
N ARG A 408 -12.40 -43.00 -14.44
CA ARG A 408 -11.23 -43.88 -14.64
C ARG A 408 -9.97 -43.43 -13.91
N LYS A 409 -9.76 -42.12 -13.76
CA LYS A 409 -8.62 -41.58 -13.01
C LYS A 409 -8.77 -41.79 -11.50
N LEU A 410 -9.98 -41.65 -10.96
CA LEU A 410 -10.23 -41.95 -9.54
C LEU A 410 -10.05 -43.45 -9.26
N ASP A 411 -10.60 -44.32 -10.11
CA ASP A 411 -10.47 -45.78 -9.98
C ASP A 411 -9.03 -46.31 -10.12
N ALA A 412 -8.10 -45.49 -10.62
CA ALA A 412 -6.70 -45.85 -10.76
C ALA A 412 -5.81 -45.34 -9.60
N VAL A 413 -6.31 -44.38 -8.82
CA VAL A 413 -5.60 -43.76 -7.68
C VAL A 413 -5.96 -44.44 -6.35
N PHE A 414 -7.17 -44.99 -6.25
CA PHE A 414 -7.69 -45.75 -5.11
C PHE A 414 -7.92 -47.21 -5.51
#